data_AF-A0A957W5L2-F1
#
_entry.id   AF-A0A957W5L2-F1
#
_cell.length_a   1.000
_cell.length_b   1.000
_cell.length_c   1.000
_cell.angle_alpha   90.00
_cell.angle_beta   90.00
_cell.angle_gamma   90.00
#
_symmetry.space_group_name_H-M   'P 1'
#
loop_
_entity.id
_entity.type
_entity.pdbx_description
1 polymer ?
#
loop_
_entity_poly.entity_id
_entity_poly.type
_entity_poly.pdbx_seq_one_letter_code
_entity_poly.pdbx_strand_id
1 'polypeptide(L)'
;HASLGLYNWQLIDKDRPFDLDNVDTLQPFLGGLDERWFYVTTAAIEARGGPAVAAVVEAQTAVDSGQADMLGQSLEKLKTALGRMHAVLQRIPEKCSPYIFFHRIRPFIAGWDEAGVIYEGVSQTPQHFVGGSAAQSSLLPAIDAGLGIEHPSPHSGPFMQEMRHYMPPSHRNFVQAVENGPSVRQFVQDQALTYPALAELYNHCLAGVDQFRKKHLEIAVRYIMNEAPDDERAAYGTGGSSFVPFLSTTRQETKDRKIDRY
;
A
#
# COMPACT_ATOMS: atom_id res chain seq x y z
N HIS A 1 9.81 -0.84 -5.14
CA HIS A 1 9.19 -1.53 -3.99
C HIS A 1 9.53 -3.02 -3.92
N ALA A 2 9.30 -3.80 -4.98
CA ALA A 2 9.54 -5.26 -4.96
C ALA A 2 10.98 -5.64 -4.59
N SER A 3 11.98 -4.93 -5.11
CA SER A 3 13.40 -5.14 -4.77
C SER A 3 13.69 -4.72 -3.33
N LEU A 4 13.68 -3.39 -3.05
CA LEU A 4 14.10 -2.82 -1.77
C LEU A 4 13.22 -3.17 -0.56
N GLY A 5 12.00 -3.66 -0.77
CA GLY A 5 11.06 -4.07 0.27
C GLY A 5 10.86 -5.58 0.31
N LEU A 6 10.10 -6.13 -0.64
CA LEU A 6 9.63 -7.53 -0.60
C LEU A 6 10.77 -8.56 -0.59
N TYR A 7 11.85 -8.29 -1.31
CA TYR A 7 12.99 -9.21 -1.44
C TYR A 7 14.22 -8.81 -0.62
N ASN A 8 14.19 -7.69 0.11
CA ASN A 8 15.35 -7.14 0.81
C ASN A 8 15.27 -7.31 2.34
N TRP A 9 14.96 -8.52 2.81
CA TRP A 9 14.89 -8.82 4.23
C TRP A 9 15.43 -10.22 4.54
N GLN A 10 15.86 -10.41 5.79
CA GLN A 10 16.29 -11.69 6.35
C GLN A 10 15.89 -11.81 7.81
N LEU A 11 15.75 -13.04 8.29
CA LEU A 11 15.63 -13.30 9.73
C LEU A 11 17.00 -13.14 10.40
N ILE A 12 17.01 -12.51 11.56
CA ILE A 12 18.21 -12.42 12.42
C ILE A 12 18.47 -13.82 13.03
N ASP A 13 17.44 -14.39 13.63
CA ASP A 13 17.40 -15.77 14.10
C ASP A 13 16.41 -16.58 13.24
N LYS A 14 16.94 -17.58 12.53
CA LYS A 14 16.18 -18.41 11.57
C LYS A 14 15.18 -19.36 12.25
N ASP A 15 15.35 -19.61 13.56
CA ASP A 15 14.47 -20.48 14.33
C ASP A 15 13.29 -19.70 14.95
N ARG A 16 13.32 -18.37 14.85
CA ARG A 16 12.28 -17.46 15.33
C ARG A 16 11.40 -16.97 14.17
N PRO A 17 10.11 -16.64 14.42
CA PRO A 17 9.21 -16.16 13.39
C PRO A 17 9.62 -14.78 12.86
N PHE A 18 9.05 -14.40 11.72
CA PHE A 18 9.13 -13.03 11.22
C PHE A 18 8.43 -12.06 12.18
N ASP A 19 9.21 -11.20 12.82
CA ASP A 19 8.73 -10.06 13.60
C ASP A 19 9.75 -8.92 13.54
N LEU A 20 9.34 -7.70 13.86
CA LEU A 20 10.15 -6.48 13.76
C LEU A 20 11.39 -6.48 14.67
N ASP A 21 11.46 -7.35 15.67
CA ASP A 21 12.64 -7.54 16.52
C ASP A 21 13.54 -8.70 16.04
N ASN A 22 13.12 -9.43 14.99
CA ASN A 22 13.82 -10.60 14.44
C ASN A 22 14.03 -10.50 12.91
N VAL A 23 13.86 -9.32 12.32
CA VAL A 23 14.06 -9.09 10.89
C VAL A 23 15.08 -7.97 10.67
N ASP A 24 15.90 -8.12 9.64
CA ASP A 24 16.89 -7.14 9.22
C ASP A 24 16.89 -7.01 7.69
N THR A 25 17.48 -5.93 7.18
CA THR A 25 17.66 -5.70 5.74
C THR A 25 18.82 -6.54 5.20
N LEU A 26 18.67 -7.12 4.01
CA LEU A 26 19.76 -7.87 3.35
C LEU A 26 20.87 -6.94 2.86
N GLN A 27 20.50 -5.90 2.13
CA GLN A 27 21.42 -4.94 1.52
C GLN A 27 20.93 -3.50 1.76
N PRO A 28 21.57 -2.75 2.67
CA PRO A 28 21.39 -1.32 2.77
C PRO A 28 22.31 -0.56 1.80
N PHE A 29 22.00 0.70 1.52
CA PHE A 29 22.86 1.63 0.79
C PHE A 29 23.94 2.23 1.70
N LEU A 30 23.53 2.93 2.76
CA LEU A 30 24.45 3.56 3.72
C LEU A 30 24.52 2.82 5.06
N GLY A 31 23.52 1.98 5.33
CA GLY A 31 23.33 1.31 6.61
C GLY A 31 22.78 2.25 7.69
N GLY A 32 22.91 1.80 8.93
CA GLY A 32 22.34 2.48 10.09
C GLY A 32 20.92 2.02 10.41
N LEU A 33 20.48 2.43 11.59
CA LEU A 33 19.22 1.98 12.18
C LEU A 33 18.00 2.44 11.36
N ASP A 34 17.97 3.72 10.99
CA ASP A 34 16.84 4.35 10.30
C ASP A 34 16.55 3.74 8.93
N GLU A 35 17.61 3.50 8.14
CA GLU A 35 17.49 2.89 6.82
C GLU A 35 16.95 1.47 6.91
N ARG A 36 17.58 0.66 7.77
CA ARG A 36 17.14 -0.72 8.00
C ARG A 36 15.71 -0.76 8.52
N TRP A 37 15.38 0.09 9.49
CA TRP A 37 14.03 0.18 10.05
C TRP A 37 12.99 0.55 9.01
N PHE A 38 13.27 1.52 8.14
CA PHE A 38 12.35 1.91 7.06
C PHE A 38 12.04 0.75 6.11
N TYR A 39 13.05 0.00 5.69
CA TYR A 39 12.84 -1.16 4.81
C TYR A 39 12.12 -2.32 5.51
N VAL A 40 12.53 -2.69 6.73
CA VAL A 40 11.89 -3.83 7.42
C VAL A 40 10.48 -3.52 7.88
N THR A 41 10.16 -2.28 8.26
CA THR A 41 8.78 -1.88 8.55
C THR A 41 7.91 -1.92 7.30
N THR A 42 8.45 -1.54 6.14
CA THR A 42 7.76 -1.71 4.85
C THR A 42 7.47 -3.19 4.56
N ALA A 43 8.47 -4.07 4.68
CA ALA A 43 8.30 -5.51 4.51
C ALA A 43 7.31 -6.11 5.54
N ALA A 44 7.34 -5.62 6.78
CA ALA A 44 6.43 -6.07 7.83
C ALA A 44 4.98 -5.66 7.59
N ILE A 45 4.71 -4.48 7.01
CA ILE A 45 3.35 -4.10 6.57
C ILE A 45 2.83 -5.12 5.56
N GLU A 46 3.64 -5.49 4.57
CA GLU A 46 3.30 -6.48 3.55
C GLU A 46 3.02 -7.85 4.18
N ALA A 47 3.91 -8.32 5.06
CA ALA A 47 3.75 -9.60 5.76
C ALA A 47 2.50 -9.64 6.64
N ARG A 48 2.19 -8.56 7.38
CA ARG A 48 0.97 -8.47 8.19
C ARG A 48 -0.30 -8.32 7.34
N GLY A 49 -0.18 -7.79 6.13
CA GLY A 49 -1.24 -7.67 5.15
C GLY A 49 -1.48 -8.92 4.30
N GLY A 50 -0.55 -9.88 4.24
CA GLY A 50 -0.72 -11.12 3.49
C GLY A 50 -2.07 -11.83 3.67
N PRO A 51 -2.61 -11.97 4.91
CA PRO A 51 -3.95 -12.54 5.12
C PRO A 51 -5.09 -11.77 4.45
N ALA A 52 -4.95 -10.46 4.21
CA ALA A 52 -5.93 -9.65 3.49
C ALA A 52 -6.11 -10.14 2.04
N VAL A 53 -5.00 -10.52 1.39
CA VAL A 53 -5.01 -11.00 0.00
C VAL A 53 -5.82 -12.30 -0.12
N ALA A 54 -5.62 -13.23 0.82
CA ALA A 54 -6.41 -14.46 0.88
C ALA A 54 -7.90 -14.16 1.19
N ALA A 55 -8.15 -13.26 2.15
CA ALA A 55 -9.51 -12.87 2.53
C ALA A 55 -10.30 -12.24 1.37
N VAL A 56 -9.65 -11.50 0.47
CA VAL A 56 -10.28 -10.95 -0.74
C VAL A 56 -10.74 -12.08 -1.68
N VAL A 57 -9.91 -13.09 -1.90
CA VAL A 57 -10.27 -14.25 -2.74
C VAL A 57 -11.41 -15.06 -2.11
N GLU A 58 -11.35 -15.29 -0.80
CA GLU A 58 -12.41 -15.97 -0.05
C GLU A 58 -13.74 -15.18 -0.11
N ALA A 59 -13.67 -13.85 -0.01
CA ALA A 59 -14.83 -12.97 -0.12
C ALA A 59 -15.49 -13.08 -1.51
N GLN A 60 -14.70 -13.05 -2.59
CA GLN A 60 -15.22 -13.22 -3.95
C GLN A 60 -15.84 -14.61 -4.17
N THR A 61 -15.21 -15.66 -3.62
CA THR A 61 -15.76 -17.03 -3.66
C THR A 61 -17.10 -17.14 -2.92
N ALA A 62 -17.22 -16.45 -1.77
CA ALA A 62 -18.45 -16.42 -1.00
C ALA A 62 -19.58 -15.68 -1.74
N VAL A 63 -19.26 -14.59 -2.44
CA VAL A 63 -20.19 -13.86 -3.31
C VAL A 63 -20.71 -14.76 -4.43
N ASP A 64 -19.82 -15.44 -5.16
CA ASP A 64 -20.22 -16.37 -6.24
C ASP A 64 -21.13 -17.50 -5.75
N SER A 65 -20.90 -17.95 -4.52
CA SER A 65 -21.70 -19.01 -3.91
C SER A 65 -22.97 -18.51 -3.20
N GLY A 66 -23.20 -17.19 -3.14
CA GLY A 66 -24.31 -16.60 -2.39
C GLY A 66 -24.25 -16.77 -0.88
N GLN A 67 -23.07 -17.02 -0.31
CA GLN A 67 -22.89 -17.37 1.11
C GLN A 67 -22.51 -16.15 1.96
N ALA A 68 -23.53 -15.41 2.42
CA ALA A 68 -23.34 -14.18 3.19
C ALA A 68 -22.53 -14.37 4.49
N ASP A 69 -22.72 -15.49 5.20
CA ASP A 69 -21.96 -15.79 6.44
C ASP A 69 -20.46 -15.97 6.16
N MET A 70 -20.11 -16.64 5.05
CA MET A 70 -18.71 -16.81 4.64
C MET A 70 -18.09 -15.48 4.21
N LEU A 71 -18.87 -14.62 3.55
CA LEU A 71 -18.42 -13.27 3.24
C LEU A 71 -18.14 -12.47 4.52
N GLY A 72 -19.02 -12.55 5.52
CA GLY A 72 -18.82 -11.95 6.83
C GLY A 72 -17.51 -12.40 7.49
N GLN A 73 -17.22 -13.70 7.50
CA GLN A 73 -15.95 -14.22 8.03
C GLN A 73 -14.73 -13.68 7.28
N SER A 74 -14.82 -13.57 5.96
CA SER A 74 -13.76 -13.04 5.11
C SER A 74 -13.51 -11.54 5.38
N LEU A 75 -14.57 -10.75 5.56
CA LEU A 75 -14.45 -9.34 5.92
C LEU A 75 -13.86 -9.13 7.33
N GLU A 76 -14.15 -10.01 8.31
CA GLU A 76 -13.48 -9.95 9.62
C GLU A 76 -11.97 -10.24 9.53
N LYS A 77 -11.57 -11.21 8.69
CA LYS A 77 -10.14 -11.46 8.42
C LYS A 77 -9.48 -10.23 7.79
N LEU A 78 -10.15 -9.60 6.82
CA LEU A 78 -9.68 -8.39 6.15
C LEU A 78 -9.51 -7.21 7.12
N LYS A 79 -10.54 -6.94 7.94
CA LYS A 79 -10.51 -5.93 9.01
C LYS A 79 -9.36 -6.18 9.99
N THR A 80 -9.14 -7.43 10.39
CA THR A 80 -8.04 -7.80 11.29
C THR A 80 -6.67 -7.52 10.65
N ALA A 81 -6.49 -7.89 9.38
CA ALA A 81 -5.26 -7.64 8.65
C ALA A 81 -4.97 -6.13 8.50
N LEU A 82 -5.99 -5.32 8.16
CA LEU A 82 -5.89 -3.86 8.09
C LEU A 82 -5.44 -3.24 9.41
N GLY A 83 -6.00 -3.70 10.53
CA GLY A 83 -5.58 -3.27 11.87
C GLY A 83 -4.11 -3.59 12.15
N ARG A 84 -3.63 -4.78 11.77
CA ARG A 84 -2.23 -5.19 11.93
C ARG A 84 -1.28 -4.39 11.04
N MET A 85 -1.66 -4.12 9.79
CA MET A 85 -0.91 -3.26 8.87
C MET A 85 -0.77 -1.85 9.44
N HIS A 86 -1.87 -1.26 9.91
CA HIS A 86 -1.89 0.07 10.52
C HIS A 86 -1.01 0.13 11.76
N ALA A 87 -1.07 -0.91 12.62
CA ALA A 87 -0.22 -0.99 13.81
C ALA A 87 1.27 -0.95 13.44
N VAL A 88 1.71 -1.65 12.39
CA VAL A 88 3.11 -1.59 11.91
C VAL A 88 3.45 -0.20 11.34
N LEU A 89 2.58 0.38 10.53
CA LEU A 89 2.79 1.70 9.94
C LEU A 89 3.04 2.78 11.00
N GLN A 90 2.34 2.70 12.14
CA GLN A 90 2.53 3.61 13.27
C GLN A 90 3.93 3.53 13.91
N ARG A 91 4.68 2.44 13.68
CA ARG A 91 6.00 2.20 14.26
C ARG A 91 7.16 2.75 13.44
N ILE A 92 6.93 3.21 12.21
CA ILE A 92 7.98 3.84 11.39
C ILE A 92 8.75 4.91 12.19
N PRO A 93 8.09 5.82 12.93
CA PRO A 93 8.78 6.86 13.70
C PRO A 93 9.54 6.38 14.94
N GLU A 94 9.41 5.12 15.35
CA GLU A 94 10.14 4.60 16.53
C GLU A 94 11.66 4.62 16.30
N LYS A 95 12.11 4.30 15.08
CA LYS A 95 13.53 4.15 14.77
C LYS A 95 13.94 4.70 13.41
N CYS A 96 13.09 5.51 12.77
CA CYS A 96 13.42 6.22 11.54
C CYS A 96 13.07 7.71 11.69
N SER A 97 14.10 8.54 11.80
CA SER A 97 14.00 9.99 11.93
C SER A 97 13.59 10.65 10.60
N PRO A 98 12.66 11.63 10.62
CA PRO A 98 12.34 12.46 9.45
C PRO A 98 13.57 13.01 8.72
N TYR A 99 14.53 13.57 9.47
CA TYR A 99 15.79 14.10 8.93
C TYR A 99 16.60 13.04 8.19
N ILE A 100 16.81 11.87 8.82
CA ILE A 100 17.60 10.79 8.21
C ILE A 100 16.88 10.24 6.98
N PHE A 101 15.56 10.07 7.05
CA PHE A 101 14.77 9.67 5.91
C PHE A 101 14.95 10.63 4.73
N PHE A 102 14.71 11.93 4.94
CA PHE A 102 14.73 12.91 3.85
C PHE A 102 16.12 13.09 3.25
N HIS A 103 17.15 13.20 4.09
CA HIS A 103 18.50 13.55 3.63
C HIS A 103 19.38 12.34 3.27
N ARG A 104 19.11 11.15 3.81
CA ARG A 104 20.00 9.99 3.65
C ARG A 104 19.36 8.76 3.02
N ILE A 105 18.06 8.52 3.23
CA ILE A 105 17.38 7.35 2.66
C ILE A 105 16.75 7.72 1.31
N ARG A 106 15.94 8.77 1.31
CA ARG A 106 15.14 9.24 0.17
C ARG A 106 15.96 9.45 -1.12
N PRO A 107 17.20 9.98 -1.10
CA PRO A 107 17.99 10.13 -2.32
C PRO A 107 18.25 8.82 -3.07
N PHE A 108 18.38 7.69 -2.38
CA PHE A 108 18.61 6.38 -3.03
C PHE A 108 17.32 5.70 -3.51
N ILE A 109 16.16 6.24 -3.12
CA ILE A 109 14.84 5.76 -3.52
C ILE A 109 14.26 6.63 -4.64
N ALA A 110 14.71 7.88 -4.75
CA ALA A 110 14.32 8.79 -5.82
C ALA A 110 14.67 8.20 -7.20
N GLY A 111 13.84 8.54 -8.18
CA GLY A 111 14.10 8.21 -9.58
C GLY A 111 15.07 9.19 -10.20
N TRP A 112 15.07 9.21 -11.52
CA TRP A 112 15.92 10.09 -12.32
C TRP A 112 15.24 11.45 -12.53
N ASP A 113 16.02 12.47 -12.87
CA ASP A 113 15.49 13.73 -13.36
C ASP A 113 14.95 13.60 -14.80
N GLU A 114 14.45 14.70 -15.38
CA GLU A 114 13.89 14.69 -16.73
C GLU A 114 14.88 14.24 -17.80
N ALA A 115 16.19 14.37 -17.57
CA ALA A 115 17.20 13.93 -18.53
C ALA A 115 17.27 12.40 -18.63
N GLY A 116 16.79 11.68 -17.61
CA GLY A 116 16.79 10.22 -17.56
C GLY A 116 18.19 9.61 -17.50
N VAL A 117 18.29 8.30 -17.75
CA VAL A 117 19.56 7.57 -17.70
C VAL A 117 19.79 6.74 -18.95
N ILE A 118 20.99 6.84 -19.51
CA ILE A 118 21.46 5.93 -20.56
C ILE A 118 21.89 4.61 -19.92
N TYR A 119 21.21 3.53 -20.31
CA TYR A 119 21.59 2.17 -19.92
C TYR A 119 22.56 1.63 -20.96
N GLU A 120 23.86 1.88 -20.75
CA GLU A 120 24.93 1.51 -21.68
C GLU A 120 24.86 0.03 -22.07
N GLY A 121 24.94 -0.25 -23.37
CA GLY A 121 24.80 -1.61 -23.92
C GLY A 121 23.36 -2.13 -24.03
N VAL A 122 22.37 -1.41 -23.51
CA VAL A 122 20.95 -1.80 -23.55
C VAL A 122 20.12 -0.80 -24.37
N SER A 123 20.27 0.50 -24.11
CA SER A 123 19.58 1.56 -24.83
C SER A 123 20.51 2.72 -25.16
N GLN A 124 20.40 3.24 -26.37
CA GLN A 124 21.14 4.42 -26.83
C GLN A 124 20.40 5.73 -26.51
N THR A 125 19.13 5.65 -26.08
CA THR A 125 18.36 6.81 -25.65
C THR A 125 18.21 6.81 -24.13
N PRO A 126 18.19 7.98 -23.46
CA PRO A 126 17.92 8.04 -22.04
C PRO A 126 16.56 7.43 -21.72
N GLN A 127 16.52 6.57 -20.70
CA GLN A 127 15.31 5.95 -20.18
C GLN A 127 14.85 6.68 -18.92
N HIS A 128 13.55 6.85 -18.78
CA HIS A 128 12.95 7.51 -17.63
C HIS A 128 12.12 6.50 -16.82
N PHE A 129 12.62 6.15 -15.65
CA PHE A 129 11.94 5.27 -14.70
C PHE A 129 11.73 6.01 -13.38
N VAL A 130 10.54 5.86 -12.81
CA VAL A 130 10.19 6.52 -11.54
C VAL A 130 10.94 5.88 -10.37
N GLY A 131 11.13 6.66 -9.31
CA GLY A 131 11.68 6.14 -8.06
C GLY A 131 10.74 5.18 -7.34
N GLY A 132 11.20 4.65 -6.21
CA GLY A 132 10.40 3.78 -5.36
C GLY A 132 9.21 4.53 -4.77
N SER A 133 8.04 3.90 -4.79
CA SER A 133 6.83 4.41 -4.13
C SER A 133 6.09 3.28 -3.44
N ALA A 134 5.42 3.57 -2.32
CA ALA A 134 4.52 2.63 -1.67
C ALA A 134 3.37 2.20 -2.61
N ALA A 135 3.00 3.04 -3.58
CA ALA A 135 2.00 2.72 -4.58
C ALA A 135 2.42 1.61 -5.57
N GLN A 136 3.70 1.21 -5.57
CA GLN A 136 4.18 0.02 -6.30
C GLN A 136 3.96 -1.28 -5.51
N SER A 137 3.45 -1.20 -4.27
CA SER A 137 2.91 -2.37 -3.55
C SER A 137 1.63 -2.84 -4.21
N SER A 138 1.47 -4.16 -4.34
CA SER A 138 0.24 -4.78 -4.86
C SER A 138 -0.80 -5.03 -3.76
N LEU A 139 -0.44 -4.89 -2.48
CA LEU A 139 -1.30 -5.21 -1.35
C LEU A 139 -2.51 -4.28 -1.25
N LEU A 140 -2.29 -2.95 -1.19
CA LEU A 140 -3.42 -2.00 -1.15
C LEU A 140 -4.27 -2.06 -2.43
N PRO A 141 -3.71 -2.09 -3.65
CA PRO A 141 -4.51 -2.26 -4.87
C PRO A 141 -5.37 -3.54 -4.87
N ALA A 142 -4.88 -4.66 -4.32
CA ALA A 142 -5.68 -5.86 -4.16
C ALA A 142 -6.82 -5.70 -3.16
N ILE A 143 -6.57 -5.03 -2.04
CA ILE A 143 -7.60 -4.71 -1.03
C ILE A 143 -8.64 -3.76 -1.62
N ASP A 144 -8.20 -2.73 -2.35
CA ASP A 144 -9.05 -1.75 -3.01
C ASP A 144 -9.96 -2.44 -4.03
N ALA A 145 -9.39 -3.28 -4.90
CA ALA A 145 -10.13 -4.09 -5.85
C ALA A 145 -11.16 -5.00 -5.16
N GLY A 146 -10.75 -5.72 -4.11
CA GLY A 146 -11.62 -6.61 -3.36
C GLY A 146 -12.77 -5.91 -2.64
N LEU A 147 -12.57 -4.66 -2.21
CA LEU A 147 -13.61 -3.82 -1.60
C LEU A 147 -14.37 -2.96 -2.62
N GLY A 148 -14.04 -3.02 -3.92
CA GLY A 148 -14.67 -2.17 -4.93
C GLY A 148 -14.36 -0.68 -4.78
N ILE A 149 -13.17 -0.34 -4.26
CA ILE A 149 -12.63 1.02 -4.24
C ILE A 149 -12.00 1.33 -5.59
N GLU A 150 -12.58 2.28 -6.30
CA GLU A 150 -12.06 2.75 -7.59
C GLU A 150 -11.47 4.15 -7.45
N HIS A 151 -10.58 4.48 -8.38
CA HIS A 151 -9.76 5.70 -8.38
C HIS A 151 -9.98 6.54 -9.64
N PRO A 152 -11.17 7.13 -9.84
CA PRO A 152 -11.51 7.84 -11.08
C PRO A 152 -10.85 9.21 -11.20
N SER A 153 -10.37 9.80 -10.11
CA SER A 153 -9.81 11.15 -10.14
C SER A 153 -8.53 11.22 -10.98
N PRO A 154 -8.31 12.29 -11.76
CA PRO A 154 -7.04 12.51 -12.45
C PRO A 154 -5.86 12.67 -11.49
N HIS A 155 -6.11 12.96 -10.21
CA HIS A 155 -5.08 13.06 -9.17
C HIS A 155 -4.70 11.70 -8.55
N SER A 156 -5.40 10.61 -8.87
CA SER A 156 -5.14 9.27 -8.32
C SER A 156 -4.97 8.20 -9.39
N GLY A 157 -5.98 8.00 -10.25
CA GLY A 157 -6.07 6.90 -11.21
C GLY A 157 -4.83 6.73 -12.10
N PRO A 158 -4.39 7.77 -12.83
CA PRO A 158 -3.23 7.66 -13.73
C PRO A 158 -1.95 7.24 -13.01
N PHE A 159 -1.69 7.81 -11.83
CA PHE A 159 -0.50 7.44 -11.05
C PHE A 159 -0.57 5.99 -10.55
N MET A 160 -1.72 5.53 -10.07
CA MET A 160 -1.88 4.14 -9.63
C MET A 160 -1.73 3.15 -10.79
N GLN A 161 -2.28 3.46 -11.97
CA GLN A 161 -2.09 2.68 -13.19
C GLN A 161 -0.61 2.58 -13.55
N GLU A 162 0.10 3.71 -13.56
CA GLU A 162 1.54 3.74 -13.87
C GLU A 162 2.35 2.88 -12.87
N MET A 163 2.06 2.96 -11.57
CA MET A 163 2.77 2.17 -10.56
C MET A 163 2.57 0.65 -10.72
N ARG A 164 1.50 0.20 -11.39
CA ARG A 164 1.33 -1.23 -11.71
C ARG A 164 2.44 -1.74 -12.61
N HIS A 165 2.98 -0.91 -13.50
CA HIS A 165 4.08 -1.27 -14.38
C HIS A 165 5.35 -1.68 -13.63
N TYR A 166 5.47 -1.27 -12.36
CA TYR A 166 6.59 -1.57 -11.46
C TYR A 166 6.32 -2.72 -10.47
N MET A 167 5.13 -3.33 -10.52
CA MET A 167 4.82 -4.56 -9.78
C MET A 167 5.37 -5.79 -10.51
N PRO A 168 5.75 -6.86 -9.78
CA PRO A 168 6.00 -8.16 -10.40
C PRO A 168 4.81 -8.60 -11.27
N PRO A 169 5.04 -9.20 -12.46
CA PRO A 169 3.95 -9.52 -13.38
C PRO A 169 2.83 -10.37 -12.76
N SER A 170 3.18 -11.38 -11.95
CA SER A 170 2.20 -12.22 -11.26
C SER A 170 1.32 -11.43 -10.28
N HIS A 171 1.88 -10.44 -9.58
CA HIS A 171 1.14 -9.61 -8.65
C HIS A 171 0.20 -8.65 -9.37
N ARG A 172 0.65 -8.05 -10.49
CA ARG A 172 -0.21 -7.23 -11.35
C ARG A 172 -1.39 -8.03 -11.88
N ASN A 173 -1.12 -9.23 -12.39
CA ASN A 173 -2.15 -10.12 -12.91
C ASN A 173 -3.15 -10.52 -11.82
N PHE A 174 -2.68 -10.75 -10.59
CA PHE A 174 -3.55 -11.01 -9.45
C PHE A 174 -4.48 -9.83 -9.15
N VAL A 175 -3.95 -8.61 -9.04
CA VAL A 175 -4.80 -7.41 -8.83
C VAL A 175 -5.85 -7.29 -9.92
N GLN A 176 -5.46 -7.45 -11.19
CA GLN A 176 -6.39 -7.40 -12.32
C GLN A 176 -7.47 -8.49 -12.25
N ALA A 177 -7.12 -9.70 -11.79
CA ALA A 177 -8.07 -10.79 -11.63
C ALA A 177 -9.10 -10.49 -10.54
N VAL A 178 -8.66 -9.90 -9.41
CA VAL A 178 -9.58 -9.46 -8.34
C VAL A 178 -10.51 -8.37 -8.86
N GLU A 179 -10.01 -7.38 -9.61
CA GLU A 179 -10.85 -6.31 -10.18
C GLU A 179 -11.92 -6.83 -11.12
N ASN A 180 -11.60 -7.87 -11.90
CA ASN A 180 -12.53 -8.50 -12.83
C ASN A 180 -13.45 -9.54 -12.18
N GLY A 181 -13.24 -9.82 -10.89
CA GLY A 181 -14.01 -10.80 -10.15
C GLY A 181 -15.37 -10.27 -9.66
N PRO A 182 -16.11 -11.11 -8.92
CA PRO A 182 -17.42 -10.75 -8.36
C PRO A 182 -17.34 -9.54 -7.43
N SER A 183 -18.35 -8.67 -7.50
CA SER A 183 -18.39 -7.44 -6.69
C SER A 183 -18.87 -7.72 -5.27
N VAL A 184 -17.93 -7.71 -4.33
CA VAL A 184 -18.23 -7.76 -2.89
C VAL A 184 -19.14 -6.60 -2.48
N ARG A 185 -18.84 -5.38 -2.93
CA ARG A 185 -19.64 -4.20 -2.58
C ARG A 185 -21.09 -4.35 -3.03
N GLN A 186 -21.33 -4.77 -4.27
CA GLN A 186 -22.69 -4.94 -4.79
C GLN A 186 -23.45 -6.00 -3.99
N PHE A 187 -22.83 -7.16 -3.73
CA PHE A 187 -23.46 -8.21 -2.94
C PHE A 187 -23.85 -7.74 -1.54
N VAL A 188 -22.97 -6.98 -0.86
CA VAL A 188 -23.28 -6.41 0.46
C VAL A 188 -24.45 -5.42 0.38
N GLN A 189 -24.53 -4.60 -0.67
CA GLN A 189 -25.66 -3.69 -0.88
C GLN A 189 -26.97 -4.45 -1.07
N ASP A 190 -26.96 -5.50 -1.88
CA ASP A 190 -28.14 -6.33 -2.16
C ASP A 190 -28.65 -7.03 -0.89
N GLN A 191 -27.75 -7.39 0.01
CA GLN A 191 -28.07 -8.01 1.30
C GLN A 191 -28.34 -7.01 2.42
N ALA A 192 -28.17 -5.70 2.22
CA ALA A 192 -28.12 -4.72 3.32
C ALA A 192 -29.42 -4.64 4.14
N LEU A 193 -30.58 -4.84 3.50
CA LEU A 193 -31.88 -4.85 4.19
C LEU A 193 -32.11 -6.12 5.02
N THR A 194 -31.62 -7.27 4.56
CA THR A 194 -31.82 -8.57 5.20
C THR A 194 -30.71 -8.89 6.20
N TYR A 195 -29.50 -8.38 5.97
CA TYR A 195 -28.33 -8.62 6.79
C TYR A 195 -27.51 -7.34 7.04
N PRO A 196 -28.05 -6.37 7.80
CA PRO A 196 -27.41 -5.07 8.03
C PRO A 196 -26.01 -5.17 8.68
N ALA A 197 -25.78 -6.19 9.51
CA ALA A 197 -24.47 -6.44 10.12
C ALA A 197 -23.35 -6.66 9.09
N LEU A 198 -23.68 -7.21 7.91
CA LEU A 198 -22.73 -7.41 6.83
C LEU A 198 -22.29 -6.06 6.21
N ALA A 199 -23.23 -5.13 6.04
CA ALA A 199 -22.93 -3.77 5.58
C ALA A 199 -22.09 -2.99 6.60
N GLU A 200 -22.36 -3.15 7.90
CA GLU A 200 -21.53 -2.56 8.95
C GLU A 200 -20.10 -3.10 8.92
N LEU A 201 -19.93 -4.41 8.75
CA LEU A 201 -18.61 -5.03 8.69
C LEU A 201 -17.81 -4.62 7.46
N TYR A 202 -18.46 -4.53 6.30
CA TYR A 202 -17.85 -3.96 5.08
C TYR A 202 -17.40 -2.51 5.31
N ASN A 203 -18.26 -1.68 5.92
CA ASN A 203 -17.92 -0.29 6.26
C ASN A 203 -16.77 -0.19 7.28
N HIS A 204 -16.61 -1.15 8.20
CA HIS A 204 -15.44 -1.23 9.08
C HIS A 204 -14.16 -1.54 8.31
N CYS A 205 -14.20 -2.36 7.26
CA CYS A 205 -13.05 -2.58 6.38
C CYS A 205 -12.64 -1.28 5.67
N LEU A 206 -13.60 -0.54 5.10
CA LEU A 206 -13.34 0.78 4.51
C LEU A 206 -12.75 1.78 5.52
N ALA A 207 -13.24 1.77 6.76
CA ALA A 207 -12.67 2.60 7.82
C ALA A 207 -11.22 2.20 8.15
N GLY A 208 -10.89 0.91 8.13
CA GLY A 208 -9.52 0.42 8.29
C GLY A 208 -8.58 0.91 7.18
N VAL A 209 -9.04 0.87 5.93
CA VAL A 209 -8.29 1.42 4.77
C VAL A 209 -8.11 2.92 4.92
N ASP A 210 -9.16 3.67 5.28
CA ASP A 210 -9.06 5.13 5.50
C ASP A 210 -8.10 5.48 6.64
N GLN A 211 -8.09 4.72 7.74
CA GLN A 211 -7.16 4.92 8.85
C GLN A 211 -5.71 4.68 8.42
N PHE A 212 -5.45 3.61 7.66
CA PHE A 212 -4.13 3.36 7.09
C PHE A 212 -3.68 4.51 6.18
N ARG A 213 -4.53 4.92 5.23
CA ARG A 213 -4.24 6.02 4.30
C ARG A 213 -4.06 7.37 5.04
N LYS A 214 -4.85 7.63 6.09
CA LYS A 214 -4.69 8.80 6.97
C LYS A 214 -3.31 8.82 7.58
N LYS A 215 -2.93 7.72 8.24
CA LYS A 215 -1.66 7.64 8.94
C LYS A 215 -0.48 7.75 7.97
N HIS A 216 -0.61 7.17 6.78
CA HIS A 216 0.39 7.28 5.73
C HIS A 216 0.57 8.74 5.27
N LEU A 217 -0.53 9.47 5.03
CA LEU A 217 -0.48 10.90 4.70
C LEU A 217 0.18 11.72 5.83
N GLU A 218 -0.18 11.49 7.09
CA GLU A 218 0.46 12.16 8.23
C GLU A 218 1.97 11.92 8.29
N ILE A 219 2.41 10.68 8.06
CA ILE A 219 3.84 10.32 8.00
C ILE A 219 4.49 11.03 6.80
N ALA A 220 3.91 10.96 5.60
CA ALA A 220 4.49 11.58 4.41
C ALA A 220 4.64 13.10 4.57
N VAL A 221 3.63 13.79 5.09
CA VAL A 221 3.70 15.23 5.39
C VAL A 221 4.82 15.52 6.41
N ARG A 222 4.90 14.74 7.49
CA ARG A 222 5.93 14.93 8.52
C ARG A 222 7.35 14.69 7.99
N TYR A 223 7.54 13.67 7.15
CA TYR A 223 8.86 13.19 6.71
C TYR A 223 9.38 13.88 5.45
N ILE A 224 8.50 14.57 4.72
CA ILE A 224 8.85 15.19 3.44
C ILE A 224 8.63 16.70 3.54
N MET A 225 7.38 17.13 3.67
CA MET A 225 7.01 18.54 3.61
C MET A 225 7.48 19.33 4.83
N ASN A 226 7.28 18.80 6.03
CA ASN A 226 7.67 19.49 7.26
C ASN A 226 9.18 19.42 7.53
N GLU A 227 9.87 18.41 6.99
CA GLU A 227 11.31 18.24 7.20
C GLU A 227 12.11 19.26 6.37
N ALA A 228 11.68 19.52 5.12
CA ALA A 228 12.38 20.42 4.22
C ALA A 228 11.38 21.31 3.45
N PRO A 229 10.68 22.24 4.13
CA PRO A 229 9.59 23.03 3.53
C PRO A 229 10.05 23.93 2.38
N ASP A 230 11.32 24.40 2.42
CA ASP A 230 11.91 25.27 1.41
C ASP A 230 12.63 24.50 0.29
N ASP A 231 12.60 23.16 0.32
CA ASP A 231 13.23 22.30 -0.67
C ASP A 231 12.21 21.88 -1.73
N GLU A 232 12.45 22.19 -3.01
CA GLU A 232 11.56 21.83 -4.11
C GLU A 232 11.26 20.32 -4.18
N ARG A 233 12.21 19.49 -3.74
CA ARG A 233 12.00 18.03 -3.69
C ARG A 233 10.86 17.70 -2.73
N ALA A 234 10.58 18.51 -1.72
CA ALA A 234 9.52 18.25 -0.75
C ALA A 234 8.10 18.41 -1.33
N ALA A 235 7.95 18.95 -2.54
CA ALA A 235 6.67 19.00 -3.24
C ALA A 235 6.22 17.64 -3.81
N TYR A 236 7.14 16.68 -3.96
CA TYR A 236 6.91 15.42 -4.66
C TYR A 236 7.31 14.18 -3.85
N GLY A 237 6.55 13.09 -4.03
CA GLY A 237 6.98 11.76 -3.62
C GLY A 237 8.13 11.26 -4.47
N THR A 238 8.86 10.25 -4.00
CA THR A 238 9.97 9.62 -4.76
C THR A 238 9.51 8.94 -6.06
N GLY A 239 8.22 8.58 -6.16
CA GLY A 239 7.60 8.12 -7.41
C GLY A 239 7.17 9.23 -8.37
N GLY A 240 7.41 10.52 -8.04
CA GLY A 240 7.08 11.67 -8.90
C GLY A 240 5.69 12.28 -8.70
N SER A 241 4.81 11.69 -7.88
CA SER A 241 3.48 12.25 -7.60
C SER A 241 3.55 13.49 -6.71
N SER A 242 2.68 14.48 -6.94
CA SER A 242 2.30 15.43 -5.89
C SER A 242 1.52 14.66 -4.81
N PHE A 243 2.23 14.28 -3.74
CA PHE A 243 1.76 13.21 -2.86
C PHE A 243 0.60 13.63 -1.96
N VAL A 244 0.50 14.92 -1.58
CA VAL A 244 -0.60 15.39 -0.72
C VAL A 244 -1.96 15.33 -1.45
N PRO A 245 -2.12 15.90 -2.66
CA PRO A 245 -3.33 15.69 -3.46
C PRO A 245 -3.63 14.20 -3.68
N PHE A 246 -2.64 13.42 -4.12
CA PHE A 246 -2.79 11.99 -4.37
C PHE A 246 -3.34 11.22 -3.15
N LEU A 247 -2.68 11.35 -1.99
CA LEU A 247 -3.06 10.63 -0.77
C LEU A 247 -4.39 11.16 -0.18
N SER A 248 -4.70 12.44 -0.35
CA SER A 248 -5.97 13.01 0.11
C SER A 248 -7.14 12.55 -0.76
N THR A 249 -6.96 12.55 -2.09
CA THR A 249 -7.95 12.05 -3.06
C THR A 249 -8.24 10.58 -2.84
N THR A 250 -7.22 9.74 -2.71
CA THR A 250 -7.43 8.29 -2.46
C THR A 250 -8.18 8.05 -1.14
N ARG A 251 -7.92 8.82 -0.07
CA ARG A 251 -8.76 8.75 1.15
C ARG A 251 -10.21 9.08 0.89
N GLN A 252 -10.49 10.12 0.11
CA GLN A 252 -11.87 10.48 -0.21
C GLN A 252 -12.55 9.38 -1.00
N GLU A 253 -11.89 8.85 -2.04
CA GLU A 253 -12.39 7.75 -2.87
C GLU A 253 -12.68 6.47 -2.06
N THR A 254 -11.92 6.20 -0.99
CA THR A 254 -12.28 5.12 -0.02
C THR A 254 -13.61 5.39 0.66
N LYS A 255 -13.81 6.62 1.16
CA LYS A 255 -14.98 6.97 1.96
C LYS A 255 -16.25 6.99 1.11
N ASP A 256 -16.14 7.37 -0.16
CA ASP A 256 -17.25 7.41 -1.11
C ASP A 256 -17.84 6.02 -1.40
N ARG A 257 -17.13 4.94 -1.03
CA ARG A 257 -17.62 3.56 -1.19
C ARG A 257 -18.45 3.03 -0.04
N LYS A 258 -18.64 3.82 1.03
CA LYS A 258 -19.49 3.42 2.15
C LYS A 258 -20.90 3.09 1.68
N ILE A 259 -21.52 2.15 2.37
CA ILE A 259 -22.92 1.79 2.19
C ILE A 259 -23.69 2.47 3.30
N ASP A 260 -24.69 3.27 2.95
CA ASP A 260 -25.52 3.98 3.93
C ASP A 260 -26.29 2.99 4.80
N ARG A 261 -26.53 3.37 6.06
CA ARG A 261 -27.40 2.59 6.95
C ARG A 261 -28.85 2.81 6.52
N TYR A 262 -29.51 1.71 6.13
CA TYR A 262 -30.94 1.67 5.86
C TYR A 262 -31.76 1.64 7.15
#